data_AF-A0A7S1X2N9-F1
#
_entry.id   AF-A0A7S1X2N9-F1
#
_cell.length_a   1.000
_cell.length_b   1.000
_cell.length_c   1.000
_cell.angle_alpha   90.00
_cell.angle_beta   90.00
_cell.angle_gamma   90.00
#
_symmetry.space_group_name_H-M   'P 1'
#
loop_
_entity.id
_entity.type
_entity.pdbx_description
1 polymer ?
#
loop_
_entity_poly.entity_id
_entity_poly.type
_entity_poly.pdbx_seq_one_letter_code
_entity_poly.pdbx_strand_id
1 'polypeptide(L)'
;GRQSGFIAVQASMSSGVVDACLIPEVPFTLYGDRGLFAHLESVLARKGHAVVCVAEGAGQDILATKSTKTDASGNPILEDVGVWLKNQIKANVKNVDVKYIDPTYMIRAIPTNSGDRIYCKILAHNAVHGAFAGYTGITVGLVNTHFVYLPIPVVIQSPRRVDPKGKQWNRL
;
A
#
# COMPACT_ATOMS: atom_id res chain seq x y z
N GLY A 1 -1.63 2.22 0.70
CA GLY A 1 -2.20 0.94 1.12
C GLY A 1 -3.61 0.80 0.63
N ARG A 2 -4.44 1.83 0.83
CA ARG A 2 -5.88 1.81 0.59
C ARG A 2 -6.32 1.50 -0.84
N GLN A 3 -5.81 2.25 -1.81
CA GLN A 3 -6.19 2.12 -3.23
C GLN A 3 -5.03 1.69 -4.12
N SER A 4 -3.80 1.86 -3.61
CA SER A 4 -2.58 1.50 -4.32
C SER A 4 -1.52 0.91 -3.39
N GLY A 5 -0.74 -0.03 -3.94
CA GLY A 5 0.22 -0.88 -3.24
C GLY A 5 1.65 -0.36 -3.13
N PHE A 6 1.96 0.88 -3.53
CA PHE A 6 3.34 1.37 -3.65
C PHE A 6 4.21 1.16 -2.39
N ILE A 7 3.67 1.44 -1.20
CA ILE A 7 4.40 1.24 0.06
C ILE A 7 4.72 -0.25 0.28
N ALA A 8 3.74 -1.14 0.10
CA ALA A 8 3.94 -2.57 0.28
C ALA A 8 4.97 -3.13 -0.72
N VAL A 9 4.91 -2.70 -1.99
CA VAL A 9 5.87 -3.08 -3.03
C VAL A 9 7.28 -2.62 -2.69
N GLN A 10 7.46 -1.32 -2.40
CA GLN A 10 8.78 -0.76 -2.10
C GLN A 10 9.36 -1.33 -0.80
N ALA A 11 8.54 -1.52 0.23
CA ALA A 11 8.96 -2.13 1.48
C ALA A 11 9.38 -3.60 1.28
N SER A 12 8.61 -4.36 0.50
CA SER A 12 8.91 -5.77 0.22
C SER A 12 10.21 -5.91 -0.57
N MET A 13 10.38 -5.11 -1.62
CA MET A 13 11.60 -5.08 -2.44
C MET A 13 12.82 -4.63 -1.63
N SER A 14 12.68 -3.61 -0.77
CA SER A 14 13.78 -3.11 0.06
C SER A 14 14.15 -4.07 1.20
N SER A 15 13.17 -4.83 1.72
CA SER A 15 13.37 -5.71 2.86
C SER A 15 14.03 -7.04 2.45
N GLY A 16 13.74 -7.56 1.26
CA GLY A 16 14.34 -8.79 0.73
C GLY A 16 13.91 -10.09 1.44
N VAL A 17 13.07 -10.01 2.48
CA VAL A 17 12.60 -11.19 3.25
C VAL A 17 11.09 -11.45 3.10
N VAL A 18 10.36 -10.62 2.37
CA VAL A 18 8.92 -10.81 2.14
C VAL A 18 8.69 -11.96 1.15
N ASP A 19 7.88 -12.95 1.55
CA ASP A 19 7.55 -14.14 0.75
C ASP A 19 6.25 -13.98 -0.04
N ALA A 20 5.35 -13.09 0.40
CA ALA A 20 4.13 -12.74 -0.32
C ALA A 20 3.80 -11.25 -0.12
N CYS A 21 3.68 -10.50 -1.21
CA CYS A 21 3.26 -9.11 -1.22
C CYS A 21 1.84 -9.00 -1.79
N LEU A 22 0.88 -8.56 -0.98
CA LEU A 22 -0.53 -8.46 -1.34
C LEU A 22 -0.92 -6.99 -1.49
N ILE A 23 -1.38 -6.60 -2.67
CA ILE A 23 -1.71 -5.21 -3.01
C ILE A 23 -3.10 -5.09 -3.66
N PRO A 24 -3.78 -3.92 -3.57
CA PRO A 24 -5.10 -3.73 -4.17
C PRO A 24 -5.15 -3.98 -5.68
N GLU A 25 -4.04 -3.79 -6.38
CA GLU A 25 -3.96 -3.92 -7.83
C GLU A 25 -3.91 -5.37 -8.33
N VAL A 26 -3.59 -6.33 -7.47
CA VAL A 26 -3.41 -7.75 -7.84
C VAL A 26 -4.38 -8.61 -7.04
N PRO A 27 -5.45 -9.14 -7.68
CA PRO A 27 -6.38 -10.03 -6.99
C PRO A 27 -5.70 -11.36 -6.66
N PHE A 28 -6.11 -11.98 -5.55
CA PHE A 28 -5.58 -13.26 -5.10
C PHE A 28 -6.69 -14.12 -4.50
N THR A 29 -6.49 -15.44 -4.50
CA THR A 29 -7.35 -16.39 -3.82
C THR A 29 -6.64 -16.98 -2.61
N LEU A 30 -7.38 -17.31 -1.55
CA LEU A 30 -6.80 -18.01 -0.40
C LEU A 30 -6.51 -19.48 -0.71
N TYR A 31 -7.48 -20.14 -1.33
CA TYR A 31 -7.48 -21.57 -1.62
C TYR A 31 -7.07 -21.88 -3.06
N GLY A 32 -6.80 -23.17 -3.31
CA GLY A 32 -6.38 -23.72 -4.60
C GLY A 32 -4.87 -23.82 -4.76
N ASP A 33 -4.42 -24.55 -5.79
CA ASP A 33 -2.99 -24.84 -6.01
C ASP A 33 -2.13 -23.59 -6.24
N ARG A 34 -2.75 -22.52 -6.75
CA ARG A 34 -2.12 -21.19 -6.93
C ARG A 34 -2.61 -20.16 -5.90
N GLY A 35 -3.30 -20.61 -4.86
CA GLY A 35 -3.77 -19.77 -3.76
C GLY A 35 -2.66 -19.43 -2.77
N LEU A 36 -2.94 -18.44 -1.93
CA LEU A 36 -2.01 -17.98 -0.91
C LEU A 36 -1.60 -19.11 0.06
N PHE A 37 -2.52 -19.97 0.49
CA PHE A 37 -2.20 -21.03 1.46
C PHE A 37 -1.22 -22.06 0.91
N ALA A 38 -1.42 -22.52 -0.33
CA ALA A 38 -0.50 -23.47 -0.98
C ALA A 38 0.92 -22.86 -1.11
N HIS A 39 1.00 -21.57 -1.45
CA HIS A 39 2.28 -20.86 -1.49
C HIS A 39 2.94 -20.76 -0.11
N LEU A 40 2.19 -20.40 0.93
CA LEU A 40 2.72 -20.31 2.29
C LEU A 40 3.19 -21.66 2.83
N GLU A 41 2.45 -22.75 2.58
CA GLU A 41 2.86 -24.10 2.98
C GLU A 41 4.17 -24.52 2.31
N SER A 42 4.33 -24.25 1.02
CA SER A 42 5.57 -24.48 0.28
C SER A 42 6.75 -23.68 0.83
N VAL A 43 6.54 -22.39 1.15
CA VAL A 43 7.57 -21.53 1.77
C VAL A 43 7.94 -22.03 3.16
N LEU A 44 6.96 -22.37 4.00
CA LEU A 44 7.18 -22.87 5.35
C LEU A 44 7.93 -24.21 5.35
N ALA A 45 7.59 -25.13 4.45
CA ALA A 45 8.31 -26.40 4.32
C ALA A 45 9.78 -26.20 3.94
N ARG A 46 10.08 -25.16 3.14
CA ARG A 46 11.44 -24.88 2.66
C ARG A 46 12.28 -24.02 3.63
N LYS A 47 11.69 -23.03 4.29
CA LYS A 47 12.39 -22.02 5.10
C LYS A 47 12.12 -22.12 6.60
N GLY A 48 11.06 -22.82 7.01
CA GLY A 48 10.57 -22.85 8.39
C GLY A 48 9.83 -21.59 8.86
N HIS A 49 9.76 -20.54 8.04
CA HIS A 49 9.04 -19.29 8.32
C HIS A 49 8.57 -18.64 7.02
N ALA A 50 7.59 -17.74 7.11
CA ALA A 50 7.09 -16.96 5.98
C ALA A 50 6.72 -15.53 6.43
N VAL A 51 7.04 -14.53 5.62
CA VAL A 51 6.66 -13.12 5.84
C VAL A 51 5.67 -12.67 4.78
N VAL A 52 4.51 -12.20 5.22
CA VAL A 52 3.47 -11.65 4.33
C VAL A 52 3.34 -10.15 4.55
N CYS A 53 3.54 -9.36 3.49
CA CYS A 53 3.28 -7.92 3.51
C CYS A 53 1.93 -7.66 2.82
N VAL A 54 0.96 -7.14 3.56
CA VAL A 54 -0.39 -6.87 3.06
C VAL A 54 -0.69 -5.38 3.11
N ALA A 55 -1.11 -4.81 1.99
CA ALA A 55 -1.68 -3.48 1.95
C ALA A 55 -3.14 -3.52 2.45
N GLU A 56 -3.57 -2.53 3.23
CA GLU A 56 -4.92 -2.47 3.83
C GLU A 56 -6.07 -2.63 2.81
N GLY A 57 -5.87 -2.21 1.55
CA GLY A 57 -6.86 -2.35 0.48
C GLY A 57 -6.81 -3.65 -0.32
N ALA A 58 -5.86 -4.54 -0.04
CA ALA A 58 -5.79 -5.83 -0.72
C ALA A 58 -6.93 -6.74 -0.24
N GLY A 59 -7.45 -7.60 -1.11
CA GLY A 59 -8.42 -8.63 -0.74
C GLY A 59 -9.78 -8.12 -0.25
N GLN A 60 -10.12 -6.85 -0.46
CA GLN A 60 -11.43 -6.27 -0.09
C GLN A 60 -12.60 -6.90 -0.87
N ASP A 61 -12.30 -7.62 -1.94
CA ASP A 61 -13.23 -8.42 -2.76
C ASP A 61 -13.53 -9.81 -2.17
N ILE A 62 -12.57 -10.40 -1.45
CA ILE A 62 -12.70 -11.73 -0.82
C ILE A 62 -13.13 -11.66 0.65
N LEU A 63 -13.11 -10.47 1.24
CA LEU A 63 -13.71 -10.19 2.54
C LEU A 63 -15.24 -10.36 2.44
N ALA A 64 -15.79 -11.26 3.25
CA ALA A 64 -17.21 -11.68 3.19
C ALA A 64 -18.19 -10.54 3.47
N THR A 65 -17.74 -9.46 4.10
CA THR A 65 -18.58 -8.34 4.52
C THR A 65 -18.14 -7.09 3.77
N LYS A 66 -18.91 -6.68 2.77
CA LYS A 66 -18.79 -5.32 2.26
C LYS A 66 -19.40 -4.39 3.30
N SER A 67 -18.56 -3.77 4.11
CA SER A 67 -18.96 -2.62 4.92
C SER A 67 -19.59 -1.56 4.00
N THR A 68 -20.89 -1.33 4.14
CA THR A 68 -21.62 -0.23 3.50
C THR A 68 -21.41 1.10 4.22
N LYS A 69 -20.56 1.13 5.25
CA LYS A 69 -20.32 2.31 6.07
C LYS A 69 -19.32 3.22 5.38
N THR A 70 -19.63 4.51 5.40
CA THR A 70 -18.73 5.58 4.95
C THR A 70 -18.22 6.38 6.14
N ASP A 71 -17.01 6.92 6.03
CA ASP A 71 -16.51 7.91 6.97
C ASP A 71 -17.24 9.28 6.80
N ALA A 72 -16.93 10.24 7.68
CA ALA A 72 -17.50 11.59 7.62
C ALA A 72 -17.17 12.37 6.33
N SER A 73 -16.20 11.89 5.55
CA SER A 73 -15.80 12.45 4.25
C SER A 73 -16.36 11.66 3.06
N GLY A 74 -17.25 10.69 3.30
CA GLY A 74 -17.91 9.90 2.26
C GLY A 74 -17.09 8.73 1.71
N ASN A 75 -15.92 8.39 2.30
CA ASN A 75 -15.12 7.27 1.81
C ASN A 75 -15.56 5.94 2.44
N PRO A 76 -15.57 4.81 1.70
CA PRO A 76 -15.89 3.50 2.26
C PRO A 76 -14.92 3.09 3.37
N ILE A 77 -15.43 2.69 4.53
CA ILE A 77 -14.62 2.14 5.62
C ILE A 77 -14.22 0.73 5.21
N LEU A 78 -12.92 0.54 5.00
CA LEU A 78 -12.35 -0.77 4.69
C LEU A 78 -12.39 -1.68 5.91
N GLU A 79 -12.57 -2.98 5.67
CA GLU A 79 -12.40 -3.97 6.73
C GLU A 79 -10.91 -4.23 6.98
N ASP A 80 -10.58 -4.61 8.21
CA ASP A 80 -9.22 -4.96 8.59
C ASP A 80 -8.83 -6.31 7.98
N VAL A 81 -8.30 -6.25 6.76
CA VAL A 81 -7.75 -7.41 6.05
C VAL A 81 -6.62 -8.08 6.83
N GLY A 82 -5.86 -7.33 7.64
CA GLY A 82 -4.73 -7.86 8.39
C GLY A 82 -5.19 -8.86 9.46
N VAL A 83 -6.14 -8.45 10.30
CA VAL A 83 -6.74 -9.31 11.32
C VAL A 83 -7.53 -10.46 10.69
N TRP A 84 -8.29 -10.18 9.63
CA TRP A 84 -9.03 -11.21 8.91
C TRP A 84 -8.09 -12.28 8.33
N LEU A 85 -7.04 -11.87 7.63
CA LEU A 85 -6.09 -12.77 7.00
C LEU A 85 -5.32 -13.60 8.03
N LYS A 86 -4.94 -12.98 9.16
CA LYS A 86 -4.34 -13.70 10.30
C LYS A 86 -5.23 -14.86 10.75
N ASN A 87 -6.53 -14.61 10.94
CA ASN A 87 -7.47 -15.64 11.38
C ASN A 87 -7.65 -16.74 10.32
N GLN A 88 -7.69 -16.36 9.03
CA GLN A 88 -7.78 -17.30 7.93
C GLN A 88 -6.53 -18.20 7.82
N ILE A 89 -5.33 -17.63 7.94
CA ILE A 89 -4.07 -18.41 7.94
C ILE A 89 -4.04 -19.36 9.14
N LYS A 90 -4.37 -18.87 10.35
CA LYS A 90 -4.36 -19.69 11.57
C LYS A 90 -5.34 -20.87 11.51
N ALA A 91 -6.48 -20.70 10.83
CA ALA A 91 -7.48 -21.75 10.70
C ALA A 91 -7.12 -22.82 9.65
N ASN A 92 -6.44 -22.44 8.57
CA ASN A 92 -6.25 -23.30 7.41
C ASN A 92 -4.84 -23.86 7.25
N VAL A 93 -3.82 -23.14 7.72
CA VAL A 93 -2.42 -23.60 7.65
C VAL A 93 -2.08 -24.33 8.95
N LYS A 94 -1.61 -25.58 8.84
CA LYS A 94 -1.36 -26.44 10.01
C LYS A 94 -0.06 -26.07 10.72
N ASN A 95 -0.07 -26.15 12.06
CA ASN A 95 1.11 -26.02 12.93
C ASN A 95 1.89 -24.69 12.78
N VAL A 96 1.20 -23.58 12.52
CA VAL A 96 1.82 -22.24 12.43
C VAL A 96 1.43 -21.34 13.59
N ASP A 97 2.41 -20.57 14.07
CA ASP A 97 2.18 -19.46 14.99
C ASP A 97 2.19 -18.14 14.20
N VAL A 98 1.01 -17.52 14.08
CA VAL A 98 0.83 -16.32 13.25
C VAL A 98 0.94 -15.07 14.12
N LYS A 99 1.98 -14.26 13.88
CA LYS A 99 2.14 -12.93 14.48
C LYS A 99 1.65 -11.87 13.49
N TYR A 100 0.78 -10.99 13.98
CA TYR A 100 0.27 -9.85 13.22
C TYR A 100 0.89 -8.57 13.76
N ILE A 101 1.37 -7.73 12.85
CA ILE A 101 1.99 -6.44 13.15
C ILE A 101 1.26 -5.39 12.32
N ASP A 102 0.65 -4.42 13.00
CA ASP A 102 0.07 -3.24 12.35
C ASP A 102 0.94 -2.01 12.70
N PRO A 103 1.84 -1.59 11.80
CA PRO A 103 2.70 -0.44 12.01
C PRO A 103 2.05 0.88 11.57
N THR A 104 0.74 0.94 11.29
CA THR A 104 0.08 2.11 10.69
C THR A 104 0.38 3.42 11.43
N TYR A 105 0.24 3.43 12.76
CA TYR A 105 0.55 4.63 13.55
C TYR A 105 2.05 4.94 13.57
N MET A 106 2.90 3.92 13.66
CA MET A 106 4.35 4.11 13.67
C MET A 106 4.84 4.73 12.36
N ILE A 107 4.35 4.25 11.22
CA ILE A 107 4.72 4.76 9.90
C ILE A 107 4.24 6.19 9.70
N ARG A 108 3.05 6.55 10.21
CA ARG A 108 2.43 7.86 9.98
C ARG A 108 2.83 8.94 10.99
N ALA A 109 3.30 8.56 12.17
CA ALA A 109 3.61 9.49 13.26
C ALA A 109 5.12 9.70 13.50
N ILE A 110 5.98 8.92 12.85
CA ILE A 110 7.43 9.10 12.98
C ILE A 110 7.89 10.41 12.31
N PRO A 111 8.90 11.11 12.86
CA PRO A 111 9.50 12.26 12.18
C PRO A 111 10.04 11.90 10.79
N THR A 112 9.93 12.85 9.87
CA THR A 112 10.46 12.71 8.51
C THR A 112 11.98 12.59 8.51
N ASN A 113 12.49 11.78 7.57
CA ASN A 113 13.93 11.70 7.27
C ASN A 113 14.42 13.00 6.57
N SER A 114 15.72 13.11 6.34
CA SER A 114 16.33 14.30 5.72
C SER A 114 15.81 14.57 4.30
N GLY A 115 15.64 13.53 3.49
CA GLY A 115 15.11 13.64 2.13
C GLY A 115 13.69 14.20 2.09
N ASP A 116 12.81 13.66 2.92
CA ASP A 116 11.43 14.13 3.07
C ASP A 116 11.37 15.56 3.61
N ARG A 117 12.25 15.94 4.54
CA ARG A 117 12.32 17.33 5.05
C ARG A 117 12.68 18.32 3.94
N ILE A 118 13.69 17.99 3.13
CA ILE A 118 14.10 18.83 2.00
C ILE A 118 12.94 18.92 1.00
N TYR A 119 12.33 17.78 0.67
CA TYR A 119 11.22 17.70 -0.27
C TYR A 119 10.03 18.56 0.18
N CYS A 120 9.57 18.40 1.42
CA CYS A 120 8.48 19.20 2.00
C CYS A 120 8.78 20.70 1.98
N LYS A 121 10.03 21.10 2.28
CA LYS A 121 10.43 22.51 2.25
C LYS A 121 10.36 23.09 0.84
N ILE A 122 10.84 22.37 -0.16
CA ILE A 122 10.80 22.81 -1.57
C ILE A 122 9.35 22.90 -2.06
N LEU A 123 8.50 21.92 -1.72
CA LEU A 123 7.06 21.99 -2.04
C LEU A 123 6.40 23.23 -1.43
N ALA A 124 6.64 23.50 -0.15
CA ALA A 124 6.07 24.65 0.54
C ALA A 124 6.52 25.99 -0.06
N HIS A 125 7.81 26.15 -0.33
CA HIS A 125 8.34 27.37 -0.96
C HIS A 125 7.73 27.61 -2.34
N ASN A 126 7.66 26.58 -3.18
CA ASN A 126 7.07 26.70 -4.51
C ASN A 126 5.57 27.02 -4.46
N ALA A 127 4.84 26.49 -3.47
CA ALA A 127 3.43 26.82 -3.27
C ALA A 127 3.24 28.30 -2.91
N VAL A 128 4.09 28.84 -2.02
CA VAL A 128 4.10 30.27 -1.66
C VAL A 128 4.42 31.15 -2.88
N HIS A 129 5.45 30.79 -3.67
CA HIS A 129 5.77 31.52 -4.90
C HIS A 129 4.63 31.48 -5.92
N GLY A 130 3.97 30.33 -6.07
CA GLY A 130 2.82 30.18 -6.96
C GLY A 130 1.66 31.08 -6.55
N ALA A 131 1.38 31.15 -5.25
CA ALA A 131 0.38 32.06 -4.69
C ALA A 131 0.73 33.54 -4.92
N PHE A 132 1.99 33.94 -4.70
CA PHE A 132 2.44 35.31 -4.97
C PHE A 132 2.39 35.69 -6.45
N ALA A 133 2.59 34.73 -7.35
CA ALA A 133 2.43 34.91 -8.79
C ALA A 133 0.95 35.00 -9.23
N GLY A 134 0.00 34.86 -8.31
CA GLY A 134 -1.44 34.93 -8.59
C GLY A 134 -2.05 33.61 -9.08
N TYR A 135 -1.32 32.49 -9.00
CA TYR A 135 -1.88 31.19 -9.37
C TYR A 135 -2.84 30.67 -8.30
N THR A 136 -3.96 30.10 -8.74
CA THR A 136 -4.98 29.45 -7.91
C THR A 136 -5.43 28.14 -8.55
N GLY A 137 -6.04 27.25 -7.77
CA GLY A 137 -6.50 25.94 -8.26
C GLY A 137 -5.37 25.01 -8.69
N ILE A 138 -4.14 25.24 -8.19
CA ILE A 138 -2.95 24.44 -8.48
C ILE A 138 -2.45 23.70 -7.23
N THR A 139 -1.71 22.63 -7.45
CA THR A 139 -0.86 21.97 -6.46
C THR A 139 0.58 21.88 -6.98
N VAL A 140 1.54 21.65 -6.09
CA VAL A 140 2.95 21.48 -6.44
C VAL A 140 3.32 20.02 -6.33
N GLY A 141 4.01 19.48 -7.32
CA GLY A 141 4.52 18.11 -7.28
C GLY A 141 5.85 17.95 -8.00
N LEU A 142 6.51 16.82 -7.75
CA LEU A 142 7.70 16.41 -8.47
C LEU A 142 7.32 15.51 -9.65
N VAL A 143 7.66 15.95 -10.87
CA VAL A 143 7.46 15.18 -12.10
C VAL A 143 8.80 15.13 -12.84
N ASN A 144 9.31 13.93 -13.10
CA ASN A 144 10.60 13.71 -13.79
C ASN A 144 11.71 14.64 -13.26
N THR A 145 11.95 14.61 -11.94
CA THR A 145 12.95 15.42 -11.23
C THR A 145 12.74 16.94 -11.24
N HIS A 146 11.63 17.44 -11.77
CA HIS A 146 11.30 18.86 -11.79
C HIS A 146 10.09 19.16 -10.90
N PHE A 147 10.16 20.27 -10.16
CA PHE A 147 9.02 20.77 -9.41
C PHE A 147 8.12 21.57 -10.34
N VAL A 148 6.85 21.16 -10.42
CA VAL A 148 5.89 21.71 -11.38
C VAL A 148 4.59 22.09 -10.68
N TYR A 149 3.90 23.09 -11.25
CA TYR A 149 2.53 23.42 -10.91
C TYR A 149 1.58 22.52 -11.68
N LEU A 150 0.65 21.89 -10.98
CA LEU A 150 -0.30 20.94 -11.53
C LEU A 150 -1.72 21.45 -11.23
N PRO A 151 -2.58 21.64 -12.24
CA PRO A 151 -3.98 21.99 -12.02
C PRO A 151 -4.69 20.90 -11.22
N ILE A 152 -5.33 21.28 -10.11
CA ILE A 152 -6.06 20.34 -9.24
C ILE A 152 -7.11 19.53 -10.04
N PRO A 153 -7.91 20.12 -10.96
CA PRO A 153 -8.90 19.37 -11.73
C PRO A 153 -8.30 18.25 -12.59
N VAL A 154 -7.02 18.35 -12.97
CA VAL A 154 -6.31 17.31 -13.74
C VAL A 154 -5.77 16.23 -12.79
N VAL A 155 -5.20 16.62 -11.66
CA VAL A 155 -4.60 15.68 -10.68
C VAL A 155 -5.65 14.73 -10.09
N ILE A 156 -6.87 15.21 -9.86
CA ILE A 156 -7.92 14.40 -9.23
C ILE A 156 -8.67 13.47 -10.21
N GLN A 157 -8.36 13.50 -11.51
CA GLN A 157 -9.07 12.68 -12.51
C GLN A 157 -8.84 11.19 -12.31
N SER A 158 -7.63 10.81 -11.90
CA SER A 158 -7.28 9.41 -11.72
C SER A 158 -6.17 9.25 -10.68
N PRO A 159 -6.32 8.30 -9.74
CA PRO A 159 -5.23 7.98 -8.83
C PRO A 159 -4.12 7.21 -9.55
N ARG A 160 -2.88 7.40 -9.10
CA ARG A 160 -1.76 6.56 -9.55
C ARG A 160 -1.86 5.17 -8.91
N ARG A 161 -1.74 4.12 -9.72
CA ARG A 161 -1.71 2.72 -9.29
C ARG A 161 -0.39 2.06 -9.63
N VAL A 162 -0.01 1.03 -8.88
CA VAL A 162 1.10 0.14 -9.25
C VAL A 162 0.73 -0.54 -10.57
N ASP A 163 1.68 -0.64 -11.49
CA ASP A 163 1.53 -1.42 -12.71
C ASP A 163 1.98 -2.87 -12.44
N PRO A 164 1.07 -3.86 -12.40
CA PRO A 164 1.43 -5.27 -12.16
C PRO A 164 2.24 -5.90 -13.30
N LYS A 165 2.36 -5.24 -14.46
CA LYS A 165 3.21 -5.68 -15.57
C LYS A 165 4.51 -4.87 -15.64
N GLY A 166 4.66 -3.89 -14.76
CA GLY A 166 5.76 -2.94 -14.75
C GLY A 166 7.05 -3.51 -14.16
N LYS A 167 8.17 -2.86 -14.50
CA LYS A 167 9.51 -3.25 -14.03
C LYS A 167 9.66 -3.31 -12.51
N GLN A 168 8.92 -2.47 -11.77
CA GLN A 168 8.99 -2.48 -10.30
C GLN A 168 8.34 -3.73 -9.71
N TRP A 169 7.20 -4.14 -10.25
CA TRP A 169 6.51 -5.34 -9.79
C TRP A 169 7.27 -6.61 -10.18
N ASN A 170 7.81 -6.69 -11.39
CA ASN A 170 8.58 -7.85 -11.87
C ASN A 170 9.92 -8.08 -11.14
N ARG A 171 10.32 -7.17 -10.25
CA ARG A 171 11.54 -7.29 -9.42
C ARG A 171 11.27 -7.81 -8.01
N LEU A 172 10.01 -7.89 -7.61
CA LEU A 172 9.57 -8.64 -6.43
C LEU A 172 9.65 -10.13 -6.70
#